data_AF-A0A7V5CTP9-F1
#
_entry.id   AF-A0A7V5CTP9-F1
#
_cell.length_a   1.000
_cell.length_b   1.000
_cell.length_c   1.000
_cell.angle_alpha   90.00
_cell.angle_beta   90.00
_cell.angle_gamma   90.00
#
_symmetry.space_group_name_H-M   'P 1'
#
loop_
_entity.id
_entity.type
_entity.pdbx_description
1 polymer ?
#
loop_
_entity_poly.entity_id
_entity_poly.type
_entity_poly.pdbx_seq_one_letter_code
_entity_poly.pdbx_strand_id
1 'polypeptide(L)'
;VLDKITTWMQINGDAIYATRPWKISGEGPDTLKSGAFHGNSIRKLDARDIRFTRNKQNTEIYALTMGWPEGPVLIKALGTAASTNPGRIEHVQLLGTGERLKWKQRADGLHIELPKGYHPPVDFAAAFQVSLA
;
A
#
# COMPACT_ATOMS: atom_id res chain seq x y z
N VAL A 1 5.89 -16.61 -15.16
CA VAL A 1 5.90 -16.00 -13.79
C VAL A 1 6.71 -14.72 -13.78
N LEU A 2 7.97 -14.76 -14.22
CA LEU A 2 8.84 -13.57 -14.28
C LEU A 2 8.22 -12.41 -15.06
N ASP A 3 7.59 -12.66 -16.21
CA ASP A 3 6.96 -11.59 -17.00
C ASP A 3 5.90 -10.83 -16.22
N LYS A 4 5.05 -11.52 -15.45
CA LYS A 4 4.03 -10.88 -14.61
C LYS A 4 4.66 -10.04 -13.50
N ILE A 5 5.75 -10.52 -12.91
CA ILE A 5 6.51 -9.75 -11.90
C ILE A 5 7.10 -8.50 -12.55
N THR A 6 7.73 -8.63 -13.72
CA THR A 6 8.29 -7.50 -14.47
C THR A 6 7.22 -6.48 -14.83
N THR A 7 6.07 -6.91 -15.34
CA THR A 7 4.93 -6.02 -15.66
C THR A 7 4.44 -5.28 -14.42
N TRP A 8 4.32 -5.97 -13.28
CA TRP A 8 3.92 -5.33 -12.03
C TRP A 8 4.98 -4.33 -11.54
N MET A 9 6.27 -4.68 -11.61
CA MET A 9 7.39 -3.83 -11.18
C MET A 9 7.57 -2.59 -12.06
N GLN A 10 7.27 -2.66 -13.36
CA GLN A 10 7.31 -1.50 -14.25
C GLN A 10 6.32 -0.40 -13.83
N ILE A 11 5.19 -0.78 -13.24
CA ILE A 11 4.16 0.15 -12.77
C ILE A 11 4.43 0.61 -11.34
N ASN A 12 4.83 -0.31 -10.47
CA ASN A 12 4.88 -0.09 -9.02
C ASN A 12 6.31 0.07 -8.47
N GLY A 13 7.30 0.14 -9.35
CA GLY A 13 8.72 0.14 -9.00
C GLY A 13 9.13 1.30 -8.09
N ASP A 14 8.48 2.45 -8.18
CA ASP A 14 8.73 3.62 -7.33
C ASP A 14 8.45 3.32 -5.84
N ALA A 15 7.52 2.40 -5.55
CA ALA A 15 7.23 1.95 -4.19
C ALA A 15 8.25 0.94 -3.64
N ILE A 16 9.19 0.46 -4.48
CA ILE A 16 10.16 -0.58 -4.13
C ILE A 16 11.59 -0.04 -4.22
N TYR A 17 12.01 0.41 -5.40
CA TYR A 17 13.39 0.80 -5.67
C TYR A 17 13.73 2.11 -4.97
N ALA A 18 14.95 2.17 -4.42
CA ALA A 18 15.49 3.32 -3.69
C ALA A 18 14.65 3.81 -2.48
N THR A 19 13.60 3.08 -2.09
CA THR A 19 12.81 3.36 -0.89
C THR A 19 13.54 2.90 0.38
N ARG A 20 12.91 3.13 1.53
CA ARG A 20 13.36 2.70 2.86
C ARG A 20 12.15 2.20 3.66
N PRO A 21 12.36 1.37 4.70
CA PRO A 21 11.30 1.03 5.63
C PRO A 21 10.68 2.29 6.24
N TRP A 22 9.36 2.24 6.44
CA TRP A 22 8.63 3.23 7.21
C TRP A 22 8.55 2.81 8.70
N LYS A 23 7.90 3.63 9.53
CA LYS A 23 7.81 3.48 11.00
C LYS A 23 7.31 2.09 11.44
N ILE A 24 6.41 1.51 10.64
CA ILE A 24 5.94 0.13 10.78
C ILE A 24 6.13 -0.59 9.43
N SER A 25 6.34 -1.90 9.47
CA SER A 25 6.52 -2.71 8.26
C SER A 25 5.20 -3.00 7.53
N GLY A 26 4.09 -3.03 8.26
CA GLY A 26 2.78 -3.34 7.71
C GLY A 26 1.66 -3.34 8.74
N GLU A 27 0.44 -3.49 8.23
CA GLU A 27 -0.78 -3.72 9.00
C GLU A 27 -1.63 -4.79 8.30
N GLY A 28 -2.68 -5.26 8.98
CA GLY A 28 -3.59 -6.26 8.43
C GLY A 28 -4.02 -7.31 9.44
N PRO A 29 -5.05 -8.10 9.12
CA PRO A 29 -5.53 -9.18 9.98
C PRO A 29 -4.54 -10.35 10.05
N ASP A 30 -3.71 -10.56 9.03
CA ASP A 30 -2.87 -11.74 8.93
C ASP A 30 -1.44 -11.46 9.40
N THR A 31 -1.04 -12.16 10.47
CA THR A 31 0.29 -12.06 11.03
C THR A 31 1.20 -13.14 10.47
N LEU A 32 2.34 -12.72 9.89
CA LEU A 32 3.41 -13.65 9.55
C LEU A 32 4.14 -14.06 10.83
N LYS A 33 4.05 -15.34 11.20
CA LYS A 33 4.82 -15.88 12.31
C LYS A 33 6.28 -16.05 11.89
N SER A 34 7.20 -15.56 12.72
CA SER A 34 8.62 -15.86 12.58
C SER A 34 8.89 -17.34 12.88
N GLY A 35 9.88 -17.94 12.20
CA GLY A 35 10.23 -19.34 12.34
C GLY A 35 10.36 -20.05 10.99
N ALA A 36 10.41 -21.38 11.02
CA ALA A 36 10.52 -22.18 9.81
C ALA A 36 9.36 -21.90 8.83
N PHE A 37 9.68 -21.77 7.55
CA PHE A 37 8.71 -21.53 6.51
C PHE A 37 7.97 -22.83 6.18
N HIS A 38 6.66 -22.86 6.44
CA HIS A 38 5.81 -24.04 6.23
C HIS A 38 4.95 -23.96 4.95
N GLY A 39 5.35 -23.16 3.95
CA GLY A 39 4.69 -23.04 2.63
C GLY A 39 3.34 -22.30 2.62
N ASN A 40 2.55 -22.44 3.69
CA ASN A 40 1.19 -21.92 3.78
C ASN A 40 1.08 -20.61 4.55
N SER A 41 2.16 -20.13 5.15
CA SER A 41 2.17 -18.95 6.03
C SER A 41 1.79 -17.65 5.32
N ILE A 42 1.93 -17.58 4.00
CA ILE A 42 1.62 -16.41 3.18
C ILE A 42 0.30 -16.53 2.40
N ARG A 43 -0.35 -17.71 2.39
CA ARG A 43 -1.55 -17.97 1.57
C ARG A 43 -2.79 -17.19 2.04
N LYS A 44 -2.77 -16.68 3.25
CA LYS A 44 -3.89 -15.93 3.83
C LYS A 44 -3.81 -14.43 3.57
N LEU A 45 -2.62 -13.94 3.16
CA LEU A 45 -2.44 -12.53 2.91
C LEU A 45 -3.36 -12.08 1.77
N ASP A 46 -4.04 -10.95 1.97
CA ASP A 46 -4.95 -10.39 0.99
C ASP A 46 -4.89 -8.86 0.92
N ALA A 47 -5.84 -8.24 0.22
CA ALA A 47 -5.87 -6.80 0.01
C ALA A 47 -6.01 -5.97 1.31
N ARG A 48 -6.39 -6.60 2.44
CA ARG A 48 -6.48 -5.97 3.76
C ARG A 48 -5.15 -5.98 4.50
N ASP A 49 -4.19 -6.77 4.05
CA ASP A 49 -2.82 -6.70 4.53
C ASP A 49 -2.05 -5.69 3.69
N ILE A 50 -1.35 -4.79 4.39
CA ILE A 50 -0.64 -3.68 3.77
C ILE A 50 0.81 -3.71 4.24
N ARG A 51 1.73 -3.38 3.33
CA ARG A 51 3.16 -3.19 3.58
C ARG A 51 3.54 -1.77 3.25
N PHE A 52 4.49 -1.23 4.02
CA PHE A 52 4.88 0.16 3.89
C PHE A 52 6.35 0.32 3.54
N THR A 53 6.60 1.23 2.60
CA THR A 53 7.91 1.83 2.35
C THR A 53 7.76 3.34 2.32
N ARG A 54 8.87 4.07 2.27
CA ARG A 54 8.88 5.54 2.15
C ARG A 54 10.03 6.02 1.28
N ASN A 55 9.92 7.22 0.73
CA ASN A 55 11.03 7.82 -0.01
C ASN A 55 12.15 8.29 0.93
N LYS A 56 13.33 8.62 0.39
CA LYS A 56 14.49 9.01 1.22
C LYS A 56 14.26 10.32 1.98
N GLN A 57 13.47 11.21 1.39
CA GLN A 57 13.14 12.56 1.87
C GLN A 57 12.11 12.56 3.01
N ASN A 58 11.44 11.42 3.26
CA ASN A 58 10.34 11.28 4.21
C ASN A 58 9.12 12.16 3.89
N THR A 59 8.93 12.52 2.63
CA THR A 59 7.75 13.28 2.14
C THR A 59 6.69 12.38 1.52
N GLU A 60 7.01 11.10 1.28
CA GLU A 60 6.09 10.13 0.68
C GLU A 60 6.13 8.81 1.43
N ILE A 61 4.95 8.26 1.67
CA ILE A 61 4.73 6.90 2.15
C ILE A 61 4.11 6.12 1.00
N TYR A 62 4.66 4.94 0.72
CA TYR A 62 4.04 3.98 -0.18
C TYR A 62 3.35 2.89 0.64
N ALA A 63 2.10 2.64 0.32
CA ALA A 63 1.29 1.58 0.92
C ALA A 63 0.93 0.55 -0.14
N LEU A 64 1.41 -0.68 0.03
CA LEU A 64 1.22 -1.79 -0.90
C LEU A 64 0.29 -2.82 -0.28
N THR A 65 -0.84 -3.10 -0.91
CA THR A 65 -1.73 -4.18 -0.48
C THR A 65 -1.11 -5.55 -0.83
N MET A 66 -1.50 -6.62 -0.14
CA MET A 66 -1.03 -7.99 -0.45
C MET A 66 -2.03 -8.76 -1.32
N GLY A 67 -2.77 -8.04 -2.16
CA GLY A 67 -3.76 -8.52 -3.11
C GLY A 67 -4.47 -7.33 -3.77
N TRP A 68 -5.16 -7.54 -4.90
CA TRP A 68 -5.93 -6.46 -5.52
C TRP A 68 -7.23 -6.17 -4.73
N PRO A 69 -7.46 -4.93 -4.28
CA PRO A 69 -8.69 -4.57 -3.58
C PRO A 69 -9.88 -4.50 -4.55
N GLU A 70 -11.00 -5.12 -4.16
CA GLU A 70 -12.27 -5.10 -4.92
C GLU A 70 -13.20 -3.93 -4.50
N GLY A 71 -12.80 -3.17 -3.48
CA GLY A 71 -13.60 -2.09 -2.91
C GLY A 71 -12.74 -1.02 -2.24
N PRO A 72 -13.36 -0.12 -1.44
CA PRO A 72 -12.63 0.92 -0.73
C PRO A 72 -11.53 0.35 0.16
N VAL A 73 -10.41 1.06 0.24
CA VAL A 73 -9.25 0.68 1.05
C VAL A 73 -9.19 1.56 2.29
N LEU A 74 -8.97 0.93 3.45
CA LEU A 74 -8.72 1.61 4.72
C LEU A 74 -7.29 1.35 5.15
N ILE A 75 -6.50 2.41 5.31
CA ILE A 75 -5.13 2.35 5.83
C ILE A 75 -5.11 2.95 7.23
N LYS A 76 -5.17 2.10 8.26
CA LYS A 76 -5.35 2.53 9.67
C LYS A 76 -4.14 3.30 10.18
N ALA A 77 -2.95 2.85 9.81
CA ALA A 77 -1.68 3.48 10.16
C ALA A 77 -1.53 4.92 9.63
N LEU A 78 -2.41 5.36 8.73
CA LEU A 78 -2.42 6.71 8.19
C LEU A 78 -3.56 7.60 8.77
N GLY A 79 -4.24 7.12 9.82
CA GLY A 79 -5.25 7.90 10.54
C GLY A 79 -4.65 8.99 11.43
N THR A 80 -5.42 10.05 11.69
CA THR A 80 -4.95 11.18 12.51
C THR A 80 -4.77 10.84 13.99
N ALA A 81 -5.42 9.77 14.47
CA ALA A 81 -5.25 9.25 15.83
C ALA A 81 -4.28 8.06 15.91
N ALA A 82 -3.63 7.68 14.79
CA ALA A 82 -2.73 6.54 14.76
C ALA A 82 -1.42 6.85 15.52
N SER A 83 -0.91 5.85 16.26
CA SER A 83 0.36 5.96 17.00
C SER A 83 1.58 6.19 16.10
N THR A 84 1.46 5.87 14.82
CA THR A 84 2.44 6.17 13.77
C THR A 84 2.63 7.67 13.56
N ASN A 85 1.67 8.52 13.97
CA ASN A 85 1.64 9.96 13.74
C ASN A 85 2.07 10.30 12.29
N PRO A 86 1.22 9.98 11.29
CA PRO A 86 1.58 10.02 9.88
C PRO A 86 1.75 11.44 9.32
N GLY A 87 1.29 12.46 10.04
CA GLY A 87 1.21 13.84 9.53
C GLY A 87 -0.02 14.08 8.65
N ARG A 88 -0.08 15.27 8.06
CA ARG A 88 -1.17 15.68 7.17
C ARG A 88 -0.88 15.14 5.76
N ILE A 89 -1.87 14.45 5.19
CA ILE A 89 -1.81 13.96 3.81
C ILE A 89 -2.25 15.07 2.85
N GLU A 90 -1.50 15.25 1.77
CA GLU A 90 -1.83 16.22 0.71
C GLU A 90 -2.35 15.56 -0.55
N HIS A 91 -1.76 14.42 -0.93
CA HIS A 91 -2.10 13.71 -2.15
C HIS A 91 -2.07 12.20 -1.94
N VAL A 92 -2.99 11.51 -2.61
CA VAL A 92 -3.03 10.05 -2.71
C VAL A 92 -3.23 9.68 -4.17
N GLN A 93 -2.36 8.81 -4.66
CA GLN A 93 -2.36 8.33 -6.04
C GLN A 93 -2.25 6.81 -6.07
N LEU A 94 -2.97 6.17 -6.99
CA LEU A 94 -2.73 4.77 -7.36
C LEU A 94 -1.66 4.73 -8.46
N LEU A 95 -0.53 4.07 -8.20
CA LEU A 95 0.54 3.96 -9.19
C LEU A 95 0.02 3.30 -10.48
N GLY A 96 0.52 3.76 -11.62
CA GLY A 96 0.08 3.32 -12.96
C GLY A 96 -1.11 4.06 -13.57
N THR A 97 -1.88 4.81 -12.78
CA THR A 97 -3.06 5.53 -13.29
C THR A 97 -2.80 7.01 -13.60
N GLY A 98 -1.86 7.64 -12.87
CA GLY A 98 -1.71 9.10 -12.89
C GLY A 98 -2.91 9.85 -12.29
N GLU A 99 -3.94 9.15 -11.81
CA GLU A 99 -5.18 9.75 -11.34
C GLU A 99 -5.09 10.14 -9.86
N ARG A 100 -5.68 11.28 -9.53
CA ARG A 100 -5.91 11.67 -8.13
C ARG A 100 -7.11 10.90 -7.60
N LEU A 101 -6.88 10.08 -6.59
CA LEU A 101 -7.93 9.29 -5.97
C LEU A 101 -8.87 10.18 -5.14
N LYS A 102 -10.10 9.70 -4.95
CA LYS A 102 -10.95 10.22 -3.88
C LYS A 102 -10.53 9.57 -2.58
N TRP A 103 -10.23 10.38 -1.57
CA TRP A 103 -9.79 9.89 -0.27
C TRP A 103 -10.19 10.84 0.85
N LYS A 104 -10.16 10.34 2.08
CA LYS A 104 -10.35 11.14 3.30
C LYS A 104 -9.50 10.59 4.43
N GLN A 105 -8.62 11.42 4.97
CA GLN A 105 -7.93 11.11 6.23
C GLN A 105 -8.87 11.38 7.40
N ARG A 106 -9.07 10.37 8.25
CA ARG A 106 -9.94 10.41 9.43
C ARG A 106 -9.15 9.95 10.65
N ALA A 107 -9.76 10.01 11.83
CA ALA A 107 -9.13 9.52 13.06
C ALA A 107 -8.75 8.04 12.97
N ASP A 108 -9.62 7.22 12.37
CA ASP A 108 -9.50 5.77 12.27
C ASP A 108 -8.59 5.28 11.12
N GLY A 109 -8.29 6.14 10.14
CA GLY A 109 -7.44 5.78 9.02
C GLY A 109 -7.53 6.72 7.83
N LEU A 110 -6.74 6.43 6.80
CA LEU A 110 -6.91 6.97 5.45
C LEU A 110 -7.90 6.08 4.68
N HIS A 111 -9.05 6.65 4.31
CA HIS A 111 -10.08 5.99 3.50
C HIS A 111 -9.85 6.36 2.03
N ILE A 112 -9.73 5.38 1.14
CA ILE A 112 -9.45 5.56 -0.28
C ILE A 112 -10.53 4.88 -1.11
N GLU A 113 -11.07 5.58 -2.10
CA GLU A 113 -11.91 4.99 -3.16
C GLU A 113 -11.04 4.69 -4.38
N LEU A 114 -11.18 3.47 -4.92
CA LEU A 114 -10.50 3.07 -6.14
C LEU A 114 -11.14 3.71 -7.39
N PRO A 115 -10.36 3.95 -8.46
CA PRO A 115 -10.91 4.39 -9.74
C PRO A 115 -11.88 3.35 -10.30
N LYS A 116 -13.08 3.78 -10.69
CA LYS A 116 -14.07 2.88 -11.27
C LYS A 116 -13.61 2.42 -12.66
N GLY A 117 -13.60 1.11 -12.88
CA GLY A 117 -13.28 0.52 -14.19
C GLY A 117 -11.79 0.40 -14.50
N TYR A 118 -10.90 0.79 -13.58
CA TYR A 118 -9.48 0.51 -13.73
C TYR A 118 -9.15 -0.92 -13.28
N HIS A 119 -8.48 -1.67 -14.15
CA HIS A 119 -7.85 -2.95 -13.82
C HIS A 119 -6.40 -2.92 -14.30
N PRO A 120 -5.43 -3.29 -13.46
CA PRO A 120 -4.03 -3.33 -13.86
C PRO A 120 -3.79 -4.53 -14.80
N PRO A 121 -2.75 -4.50 -15.63
CA PRO A 121 -2.33 -5.67 -16.40
C PRO A 121 -1.97 -6.89 -15.53
N VAL A 122 -1.55 -6.63 -14.28
CA VAL A 122 -1.25 -7.64 -13.26
C VAL A 122 -1.77 -7.16 -11.90
N ASP A 123 -2.59 -7.99 -11.26
CA ASP A 123 -3.40 -7.70 -10.08
C ASP A 123 -2.81 -8.27 -8.77
N PHE A 124 -1.49 -8.43 -8.70
CA PHE A 124 -0.84 -8.98 -7.50
C PHE A 124 -1.01 -8.07 -6.27
N ALA A 125 -0.99 -6.77 -6.47
CA ALA A 125 -1.06 -5.76 -5.40
C ALA A 125 -1.39 -4.39 -6.00
N ALA A 126 -2.12 -3.57 -5.25
CA ALA A 126 -2.21 -2.13 -5.50
C ALA A 126 -1.10 -1.41 -4.71
N ALA A 127 -0.47 -0.41 -5.31
CA ALA A 127 0.47 0.47 -4.62
C ALA A 127 -0.04 1.90 -4.63
N PHE A 128 -0.22 2.45 -3.42
CA PHE A 128 -0.62 3.83 -3.21
C PHE A 128 0.59 4.68 -2.86
N GLN A 129 0.79 5.78 -3.57
CA GLN A 129 1.72 6.84 -3.17
C GLN A 129 0.94 7.88 -2.38
N VAL A 130 1.41 8.16 -1.16
CA VAL A 130 0.80 9.11 -0.22
C VAL A 130 1.81 10.21 0.07
N SER A 131 1.55 11.42 -0.42
CA SER A 131 2.39 12.59 -0.18
C SER A 131 1.96 13.30 1.11
N LEU A 132 2.94 13.67 1.92
CA LEU A 132 2.79 14.37 3.19
C LEU A 132 3.11 15.85 3.03
N ALA A 133 2.50 16.68 3.88
CA ALA A 133 2.78 18.11 3.99
C ALA A 133 4.12 18.42 4.68
#